data_AF-A0A5D0RY58-F1
#
_entry.id   AF-A0A5D0RY58-F1
#
_cell.length_a   1.000
_cell.length_b   1.000
_cell.length_c   1.000
_cell.angle_alpha   90.00
_cell.angle_beta   90.00
_cell.angle_gamma   90.00
#
_symmetry.space_group_name_H-M   'P 1'
#
loop_
_entity.id
_entity.type
_entity.pdbx_description
1 polymer ?
#
loop_
_entity_poly.entity_id
_entity_poly.type
_entity_poly.pdbx_seq_one_letter_code
_entity_poly.pdbx_strand_id
1 'polypeptide(L)'
;MRRLPGLPSLPKAAAVYGLSMLSAAVLLVLIYDDSQQAAARMIALREGPPAAVPVQDFESGRDTGPTGEVQLRAQIDTSMPLQVVFRSGLKRQRAVVYPMLAAEIGADRTLAPVLGYLHVTGPLTEVEVLNPARYLPELTNVGPVGPIINIQGEVGGSTELDRLTKEALAASGWPLADRLLPVALYSKGRLVGLTAPRPSGMRLPLILLAVVTALLGGLLSRRCAREFALRPLVPSGAGGGRLRPDLPSVPATDKGRRRLAPLAPQQDVTARPTRPARQMFPVTSQCVAWLVPQMQRLAGRIRRTGS
;
A
#
# COMPACT_ATOMS: atom_id res chain seq x y z
N MET A 1 -40.33 -38.07 5.03
CA MET A 1 -39.04 -37.43 5.35
C MET A 1 -38.99 -36.04 4.73
N ARG A 2 -39.22 -34.97 5.51
CA ARG A 2 -39.13 -33.57 5.05
C ARG A 2 -37.67 -33.13 5.17
N ARG A 3 -37.03 -32.78 4.04
CA ARG A 3 -35.71 -32.15 4.04
C ARG A 3 -35.83 -30.79 4.73
N LEU A 4 -35.12 -30.60 5.84
CA LEU A 4 -35.01 -29.29 6.49
C LEU A 4 -34.43 -28.29 5.47
N PRO A 5 -35.05 -27.12 5.27
CA PRO A 5 -34.54 -26.10 4.37
C PRO A 5 -33.13 -25.71 4.85
N GLY A 6 -32.14 -25.95 3.98
CA GLY A 6 -30.73 -25.84 4.28
C GLY A 6 -30.41 -24.48 4.88
N LEU A 7 -29.96 -24.47 6.13
CA LEU A 7 -29.29 -23.32 6.71
C LEU A 7 -28.17 -22.90 5.76
N PRO A 8 -28.10 -21.64 5.30
CA PRO A 8 -26.94 -21.17 4.56
C PRO A 8 -25.73 -21.42 5.45
N SER A 9 -24.80 -22.23 4.96
CA SER A 9 -23.64 -22.69 5.73
C SER A 9 -22.88 -21.47 6.28
N LEU A 10 -22.98 -21.25 7.60
CA LEU A 10 -22.20 -20.30 8.40
C LEU A 10 -20.75 -20.05 7.94
N PRO A 11 -19.97 -21.04 7.46
CA PRO A 11 -18.63 -20.80 6.92
C PRO A 11 -18.54 -19.76 5.80
N LYS A 12 -19.60 -19.60 4.98
CA LYS A 12 -19.56 -18.67 3.83
C LYS A 12 -19.57 -17.21 4.25
N ALA A 13 -20.36 -16.85 5.26
CA ALA A 13 -20.42 -15.47 5.76
C ALA A 13 -19.10 -15.09 6.46
N ALA A 14 -18.57 -15.97 7.30
CA ALA A 14 -17.29 -15.77 7.97
C ALA A 14 -16.13 -15.59 6.98
N ALA A 15 -16.10 -16.39 5.91
CA ALA A 15 -15.08 -16.26 4.85
C ALA A 15 -15.13 -14.89 4.14
N VAL A 16 -16.34 -14.39 3.85
CA VAL A 16 -16.53 -13.09 3.19
C VAL A 16 -16.10 -11.93 4.08
N TYR A 17 -16.43 -11.98 5.38
CA TYR A 17 -15.96 -10.99 6.35
C TYR A 17 -14.44 -11.04 6.54
N GLY A 18 -13.85 -12.24 6.58
CA GLY A 18 -12.40 -12.40 6.64
C GLY A 18 -11.70 -11.78 5.43
N LEU A 19 -12.23 -12.01 4.23
CA LEU A 19 -11.67 -11.45 2.99
C LEU A 19 -11.78 -9.92 2.94
N SER A 20 -12.90 -9.34 3.39
CA SER A 20 -13.06 -7.88 3.42
C SER A 20 -12.14 -7.22 4.44
N MET A 21 -11.96 -7.82 5.63
CA MET A 21 -11.00 -7.34 6.63
C MET A 21 -9.55 -7.42 6.13
N LEU A 22 -9.18 -8.53 5.49
CA LEU A 22 -7.86 -8.67 4.87
C LEU A 22 -7.65 -7.59 3.80
N SER A 23 -8.64 -7.36 2.95
CA SER A 23 -8.57 -6.34 1.90
C SER A 23 -8.40 -4.93 2.46
N ALA A 24 -9.14 -4.60 3.53
CA ALA A 24 -9.01 -3.32 4.22
C ALA A 24 -7.62 -3.16 4.86
N ALA A 25 -7.07 -4.22 5.44
CA ALA A 25 -5.71 -4.21 5.98
C ALA A 25 -4.66 -3.99 4.89
N VAL A 26 -4.76 -4.66 3.74
CA VAL A 26 -3.85 -4.43 2.60
C VAL A 26 -3.95 -2.98 2.12
N LEU A 27 -5.16 -2.44 1.98
CA LEU A 27 -5.36 -1.05 1.56
C LEU A 27 -4.72 -0.07 2.56
N LEU A 28 -4.86 -0.31 3.86
CA LEU A 28 -4.26 0.52 4.90
C LEU A 28 -2.73 0.51 4.82
N VAL A 29 -2.12 -0.66 4.60
CA VAL A 29 -0.66 -0.80 4.43
C VAL A 29 -0.18 -0.01 3.21
N LEU A 30 -0.89 -0.09 2.08
CA LEU A 30 -0.54 0.67 0.88
C LEU A 30 -0.63 2.18 1.09
N ILE A 31 -1.70 2.66 1.74
CA ILE A 31 -1.86 4.09 2.06
C ILE A 31 -0.77 4.55 3.02
N TYR A 32 -0.40 3.73 3.99
CA TYR A 32 0.67 4.04 4.93
C TYR A 32 2.02 4.16 4.21
N ASP A 33 2.40 3.20 3.37
CA ASP A 33 3.63 3.26 2.57
C ASP A 33 3.67 4.51 1.67
N ASP A 34 2.58 4.83 0.96
CA ASP A 34 2.48 6.04 0.15
C ASP A 34 2.68 7.31 0.99
N SER A 35 2.12 7.34 2.21
CA SER A 35 2.24 8.47 3.12
C SER A 35 3.67 8.64 3.66
N GLN A 36 4.37 7.53 3.94
CA GLN A 36 5.77 7.55 4.37
C GLN A 36 6.67 8.03 3.24
N GLN A 37 6.47 7.54 2.02
CA GLN A 37 7.24 8.02 0.86
C GLN A 37 6.95 9.50 0.55
N ALA A 38 5.71 9.95 0.71
CA ALA A 38 5.37 11.37 0.56
C ALA A 38 6.04 12.23 1.64
N ALA A 39 6.05 11.77 2.89
CA ALA A 39 6.75 12.45 3.97
C ALA A 39 8.27 12.52 3.70
N ALA A 40 8.89 11.41 3.27
CA ALA A 40 10.30 11.38 2.90
C ALA A 40 10.65 12.36 1.78
N ARG A 41 9.81 12.48 0.74
CA ARG A 41 9.98 13.47 -0.34
C ARG A 41 9.88 14.90 0.17
N MET A 42 8.95 15.17 1.10
CA MET A 42 8.84 16.49 1.73
C MET A 42 10.04 16.84 2.61
N ILE A 43 10.61 15.85 3.31
CA ILE A 43 11.85 16.02 4.10
C ILE A 43 13.01 16.31 3.15
N ALA A 44 13.20 15.50 2.11
CA ALA A 44 14.26 15.71 1.12
C ALA A 44 14.16 17.10 0.47
N LEU A 45 12.97 17.56 0.11
CA LEU A 45 12.77 18.91 -0.43
C LEU A 45 13.19 20.03 0.55
N ARG A 46 13.02 19.81 1.85
CA ARG A 46 13.42 20.77 2.90
C ARG A 46 14.92 20.75 3.20
N GLU A 47 15.54 19.57 3.19
CA GLU A 47 16.97 19.40 3.49
C GLU A 47 17.87 19.88 2.34
N GLY A 48 17.33 19.92 1.12
CA GLY A 48 18.12 20.23 -0.08
C GLY A 48 18.78 18.98 -0.68
N PRO A 49 19.54 19.13 -1.78
CA PRO A 49 20.25 18.02 -2.39
C PRO A 49 21.37 17.50 -1.46
N PRO A 50 21.69 16.20 -1.49
CA PRO A 50 22.86 15.66 -0.79
C PRO A 50 24.15 16.26 -1.35
N ALA A 51 25.25 16.17 -0.59
CA ALA A 51 26.54 16.66 -1.06
C ALA A 51 26.98 15.90 -2.34
N ALA A 52 27.64 16.61 -3.26
CA ALA A 52 28.19 15.99 -4.47
C ALA A 52 29.41 15.13 -4.13
N VAL A 53 29.35 13.83 -4.40
CA VAL A 53 30.43 12.87 -4.13
C VAL A 53 30.94 12.26 -5.44
N PRO A 54 32.26 12.08 -5.63
CA PRO A 54 32.76 11.31 -6.77
C PRO A 54 32.19 9.90 -6.77
N VAL A 55 31.83 9.38 -7.95
CA VAL A 55 31.17 8.06 -8.05
C VAL A 55 32.04 6.92 -7.50
N GLN A 56 33.37 7.06 -7.53
CA GLN A 56 34.30 6.08 -6.96
C GLN A 56 34.33 6.06 -5.42
N ASP A 57 33.93 7.16 -4.77
CA ASP A 57 33.93 7.32 -3.32
C ASP A 57 32.53 7.14 -2.71
N PHE A 58 31.55 6.78 -3.55
CA PHE A 58 30.15 6.69 -3.16
C PHE A 58 29.89 5.51 -2.21
N GLU A 59 29.33 5.83 -1.04
CA GLU A 59 28.86 4.88 -0.05
C GLU A 59 27.34 4.98 0.12
N SER A 60 26.59 3.94 -0.25
CA SER A 60 25.13 3.96 -0.25
C SER A 60 24.48 4.20 1.12
N GLY A 61 25.20 3.99 2.22
CA GLY A 61 24.69 4.24 3.58
C GLY A 61 24.90 5.67 4.07
N ARG A 62 25.81 6.42 3.45
CA ARG A 62 26.23 7.77 3.88
C ARG A 62 25.84 8.85 2.89
N ASP A 63 25.92 8.53 1.59
CA ASP A 63 25.89 9.52 0.52
C ASP A 63 24.53 9.54 -0.23
N THR A 64 23.49 8.96 0.38
CA THR A 64 22.11 8.96 -0.14
C THR A 64 21.18 9.79 0.74
N GLY A 65 20.33 10.61 0.12
CA GLY A 65 19.28 11.35 0.81
C GLY A 65 18.09 10.47 1.25
N PRO A 66 17.10 11.03 1.96
CA PRO A 66 15.97 10.29 2.55
C PRO A 66 15.11 9.49 1.57
N THR A 67 15.20 9.82 0.27
CA THR A 67 14.43 9.18 -0.80
C THR A 67 15.30 8.31 -1.72
N GLY A 68 16.56 8.04 -1.33
CA GLY A 68 17.56 7.45 -2.22
C GLY A 68 18.16 8.44 -3.22
N GLU A 69 17.89 9.73 -3.05
CA GLU A 69 18.49 10.79 -3.87
C GLU A 69 20.01 10.78 -3.76
N VAL A 70 20.69 11.01 -4.88
CA VAL A 70 22.15 11.13 -4.94
C VAL A 70 22.57 12.33 -5.77
N GLN A 71 23.70 12.90 -5.40
CA GLN A 71 24.43 13.86 -6.21
C GLN A 71 25.83 13.30 -6.44
N LEU A 72 26.10 12.87 -7.67
CA LEU A 72 27.35 12.18 -8.01
C LEU A 72 28.15 12.99 -9.02
N ARG A 73 29.46 12.98 -8.89
CA ARG A 73 30.37 13.46 -9.94
C ARG A 73 30.97 12.25 -10.64
N ALA A 74 30.69 12.11 -11.92
CA ALA A 74 31.17 10.98 -12.71
C ALA A 74 31.52 11.41 -14.13
N GLN A 75 32.38 10.64 -14.76
CA GLN A 75 32.60 10.73 -16.20
C GLN A 75 31.61 9.80 -16.92
N ILE A 76 30.91 10.34 -17.91
CA ILE A 76 29.93 9.58 -18.70
C ILE A 76 30.50 9.28 -20.08
N ASP A 77 30.43 8.03 -20.52
CA ASP A 77 30.66 7.72 -21.92
C ASP A 77 29.39 7.97 -22.74
N THR A 78 29.38 9.06 -23.49
CA THR A 78 28.28 9.44 -24.39
C THR A 78 28.39 8.84 -25.79
N SER A 79 29.52 8.19 -26.11
CA SER A 79 29.77 7.60 -27.43
C SER A 79 29.05 6.27 -27.62
N MET A 80 28.69 5.59 -26.52
CA MET A 80 28.07 4.27 -26.55
C MET A 80 26.81 4.19 -25.68
N PRO A 81 25.73 4.94 -26.02
CA PRO A 81 24.46 4.81 -25.33
C PRO A 81 23.86 3.41 -25.57
N LEU A 82 23.52 2.71 -24.49
CA LEU A 82 22.84 1.42 -24.56
C LEU A 82 21.33 1.64 -24.50
N GLN A 83 20.60 1.11 -25.47
CA GLN A 83 19.14 1.05 -25.41
C GLN A 83 18.70 -0.30 -24.88
N VAL A 84 18.01 -0.31 -23.75
CA VAL A 84 17.53 -1.52 -23.11
C VAL A 84 16.01 -1.49 -23.03
N VAL A 85 15.36 -2.54 -23.53
CA VAL A 85 13.93 -2.76 -23.32
C VAL A 85 13.77 -3.74 -22.17
N PHE A 86 13.03 -3.34 -21.14
CA PHE A 86 12.87 -4.11 -19.90
C PHE A 86 11.43 -4.04 -19.40
N ARG A 87 11.08 -4.89 -18.43
CA ARG A 87 9.77 -4.91 -17.79
C ARG A 87 9.87 -4.38 -16.35
N SER A 88 9.17 -3.29 -16.09
CA SER A 88 8.95 -2.75 -14.75
C SER A 88 7.56 -3.13 -14.27
N GLY A 89 7.48 -4.18 -13.45
CA GLY A 89 6.22 -4.76 -12.99
C GLY A 89 5.41 -5.38 -14.13
N LEU A 90 4.27 -4.77 -14.49
CA LEU A 90 3.42 -5.23 -15.61
C LEU A 90 3.66 -4.45 -16.90
N LYS A 91 4.48 -3.39 -16.87
CA LYS A 91 4.71 -2.52 -18.03
C LYS A 91 6.06 -2.83 -18.65
N ARG A 92 6.10 -2.93 -19.98
CA ARG A 92 7.36 -2.88 -20.72
C ARG A 92 7.74 -1.41 -20.94
N GLN A 93 9.01 -1.10 -20.78
CA GLN A 93 9.57 0.24 -20.89
C GLN A 93 10.90 0.15 -21.63
N ARG A 94 11.36 1.30 -22.12
CA ARG A 94 12.71 1.43 -22.65
C ARG A 94 13.52 2.31 -21.70
N ALA A 95 14.78 1.96 -21.50
CA ALA A 95 15.77 2.81 -20.87
C ALA A 95 16.87 3.13 -21.88
N VAL A 96 17.35 4.36 -21.83
CA VAL A 96 18.64 4.74 -22.37
C VAL A 96 19.62 4.71 -21.23
N VAL A 97 20.73 4.00 -21.41
CA VAL A 97 21.73 3.78 -20.38
C VAL A 97 23.07 4.33 -20.83
N TYR A 98 23.74 5.06 -19.94
CA TYR A 98 25.09 5.58 -20.14
C TYR A 98 26.02 5.01 -19.05
N PRO A 99 27.19 4.45 -19.42
CA PRO A 99 28.17 3.99 -18.43
C PRO A 99 28.70 5.15 -17.59
N MET A 100 28.81 4.93 -16.28
CA MET A 100 29.46 5.86 -15.35
C MET A 100 30.84 5.33 -14.96
N LEU A 101 31.85 6.17 -15.16
CA LEU A 101 33.23 5.92 -14.81
C LEU A 101 33.68 6.92 -13.74
N ALA A 102 34.82 6.67 -13.11
CA ALA A 102 35.40 7.59 -12.14
C ALA A 102 35.55 9.00 -12.72
N ALA A 103 35.39 10.03 -11.90
CA ALA A 103 35.54 11.41 -12.38
C ALA A 103 36.98 11.73 -12.81
N GLU A 104 37.95 11.04 -12.22
CA GLU A 104 39.38 11.19 -12.46
C GLU A 104 39.92 9.86 -13.00
N ILE A 105 40.02 9.76 -14.32
CA ILE A 105 40.61 8.61 -15.00
C ILE A 105 41.94 9.05 -15.60
N GLY A 106 42.95 8.19 -15.50
CA GLY A 106 44.19 8.36 -16.27
C GLY A 106 43.95 8.34 -17.78
N ALA A 107 45.00 8.62 -18.57
CA ALA A 107 44.88 8.66 -20.03
C ALA A 107 44.48 7.30 -20.65
N ASP A 108 44.72 6.19 -19.96
CA ASP A 108 44.37 4.85 -20.43
C ASP A 108 42.93 4.47 -20.07
N ARG A 109 42.04 4.60 -21.05
CA ARG A 109 40.62 4.22 -20.97
C ARG A 109 40.42 2.71 -20.76
N THR A 110 41.33 1.86 -21.25
CA THR A 110 41.09 0.41 -21.32
C THR A 110 41.07 -0.27 -19.97
N LEU A 111 41.64 0.38 -18.96
CA LEU A 111 41.74 -0.13 -17.59
C LEU A 111 40.66 0.41 -16.65
N ALA A 112 39.87 1.39 -17.08
CA ALA A 112 38.92 2.06 -16.21
C ALA A 112 37.63 1.25 -16.05
N PRO A 113 37.34 0.68 -14.87
CA PRO A 113 36.12 -0.09 -14.65
C PRO A 113 34.89 0.82 -14.67
N VAL A 114 33.80 0.31 -15.25
CA VAL A 114 32.47 0.93 -15.13
C VAL A 114 31.99 0.74 -13.70
N LEU A 115 31.82 1.84 -12.98
CA LEU A 115 31.42 1.88 -11.57
C LEU A 115 29.89 1.88 -11.40
N GLY A 116 29.18 2.30 -12.44
CA GLY A 116 27.73 2.30 -12.43
C GLY A 116 27.17 2.69 -13.79
N TYR A 117 25.89 2.97 -13.82
CA TYR A 117 25.25 3.43 -15.03
C TYR A 117 24.14 4.44 -14.72
N LEU A 118 24.06 5.45 -15.57
CA LEU A 118 23.00 6.43 -15.58
C LEU A 118 21.91 5.93 -16.52
N HIS A 119 20.64 5.99 -16.11
CA HIS A 119 19.56 5.63 -17.01
C HIS A 119 18.41 6.61 -17.01
N VAL A 120 17.78 6.70 -18.18
CA VAL A 120 16.58 7.51 -18.43
C VAL A 120 15.52 6.60 -19.02
N THR A 121 14.41 6.44 -18.30
CA THR A 121 13.28 5.61 -18.76
C THR A 121 12.33 6.42 -19.62
N GLY A 122 11.85 5.82 -20.71
CA GLY A 122 10.82 6.36 -21.59
C GLY A 122 9.81 5.32 -22.04
N PRO A 123 8.70 5.74 -22.68
CA PRO A 123 7.75 4.83 -23.30
C PRO A 123 8.39 4.07 -24.47
N LEU A 124 7.88 2.88 -24.79
CA LEU A 124 8.37 2.05 -25.90
C LEU A 124 8.20 2.71 -27.27
N THR A 125 7.13 3.50 -27.44
CA THR A 125 6.65 4.01 -28.73
C THR A 125 7.40 5.23 -29.24
N GLU A 126 8.08 5.97 -28.38
CA GLU A 126 8.86 7.13 -28.81
C GLU A 126 10.15 6.64 -29.44
N VAL A 127 10.29 6.56 -30.76
CA VAL A 127 11.61 6.35 -31.38
C VAL A 127 12.36 7.67 -31.29
N GLU A 128 12.93 7.95 -30.13
CA GLU A 128 13.64 9.20 -29.91
C GLU A 128 15.08 9.04 -30.39
N VAL A 129 15.51 9.94 -31.29
CA VAL A 129 16.91 10.10 -31.61
C VAL A 129 17.62 10.42 -30.30
N LEU A 130 18.52 9.54 -29.88
CA LEU A 130 19.34 9.69 -28.68
C LEU A 130 20.16 10.97 -28.81
N ASN A 131 19.65 12.08 -28.28
CA ASN A 131 20.41 13.31 -28.13
C ASN A 131 20.86 13.38 -26.65
N PRO A 132 22.14 13.09 -26.34
CA PRO A 132 22.64 13.17 -24.97
C PRO A 132 22.41 14.54 -24.34
N ALA A 133 22.45 15.62 -25.12
CA ALA A 133 22.22 16.98 -24.63
C ALA A 133 20.78 17.23 -24.15
N ARG A 134 19.81 16.39 -24.52
CA ARG A 134 18.42 16.50 -24.04
C ARG A 134 18.26 15.96 -22.62
N TYR A 135 19.09 14.98 -22.25
CA TYR A 135 18.92 14.25 -21.00
C TYR A 135 20.02 14.53 -20.00
N LEU A 136 21.26 14.65 -20.44
CA LEU A 136 22.39 14.84 -19.56
C LEU A 136 22.40 16.28 -19.01
N PRO A 137 22.75 16.46 -17.73
CA PRO A 137 22.89 17.77 -17.12
C PRO A 137 24.05 18.55 -17.76
N GLU A 138 24.16 19.82 -17.38
CA GLU A 138 25.18 20.72 -17.89
C GLU A 138 26.60 20.19 -17.63
N LEU A 139 27.43 20.32 -18.67
CA LEU A 139 28.81 19.84 -18.72
C LEU A 139 29.66 20.66 -17.74
N THR A 140 30.33 20.00 -16.80
CA THR A 140 31.26 20.68 -15.89
C THR A 140 32.67 20.72 -16.46
N ASN A 141 33.13 19.59 -17.00
CA ASN A 141 34.46 19.47 -17.63
C ASN A 141 34.44 18.34 -18.69
N VAL A 142 35.50 18.22 -19.48
CA VAL A 142 35.70 17.12 -20.43
C VAL A 142 36.92 16.33 -19.99
N GLY A 143 36.75 15.03 -19.76
CA GLY A 143 37.86 14.13 -19.48
C GLY A 143 38.19 13.23 -20.68
N PRO A 144 39.03 12.19 -20.49
CA PRO A 144 39.55 11.37 -21.58
C PRO A 144 38.50 10.49 -22.29
N VAL A 145 37.48 10.01 -21.59
CA VAL A 145 36.44 9.12 -22.16
C VAL A 145 35.20 9.89 -22.61
N GLY A 146 34.88 10.98 -21.91
CA GLY A 146 33.68 11.75 -22.15
C GLY A 146 33.52 12.89 -21.15
N PRO A 147 32.33 13.52 -21.11
CA PRO A 147 32.09 14.62 -20.20
C PRO A 147 32.06 14.20 -18.73
N ILE A 148 32.62 15.05 -17.88
CA ILE A 148 32.49 14.97 -16.43
C ILE A 148 31.30 15.85 -16.04
N ILE A 149 30.30 15.23 -15.44
CA ILE A 149 29.04 15.88 -15.07
C ILE A 149 28.70 15.65 -13.60
N ASN A 150 27.95 16.61 -13.04
CA ASN A 150 27.29 16.45 -11.75
C ASN A 150 25.90 15.86 -11.99
N ILE A 151 25.75 14.59 -11.65
CA ILE A 151 24.54 13.79 -11.82
C ILE A 151 23.65 14.02 -10.61
N GLN A 152 22.40 14.41 -10.87
CA GLN A 152 21.35 14.45 -9.85
C GLN A 152 20.29 13.41 -10.19
N GLY A 153 20.04 12.50 -9.26
CA GLY A 153 19.12 11.41 -9.51
C GLY A 153 18.79 10.65 -8.25
N GLU A 154 18.36 9.42 -8.46
CA GLU A 154 18.01 8.49 -7.40
C GLU A 154 18.69 7.16 -7.64
N VAL A 155 19.20 6.54 -6.58
CA VAL A 155 19.70 5.17 -6.65
C VAL A 155 18.52 4.24 -6.89
N GLY A 156 18.63 3.44 -7.94
CA GLY A 156 17.64 2.41 -8.20
C GLY A 156 17.54 2.07 -9.67
N GLY A 157 17.12 0.84 -9.92
CA GLY A 157 16.84 0.28 -11.23
C GLY A 157 15.93 -0.92 -11.02
N SER A 158 15.28 -1.39 -12.08
CA SER A 158 14.63 -2.71 -11.99
C SER A 158 15.71 -3.80 -12.06
N THR A 159 15.52 -4.92 -11.35
CA THR A 159 16.45 -6.06 -11.40
C THR A 159 16.68 -6.56 -12.83
N GLU A 160 15.67 -6.46 -13.69
CA GLU A 160 15.80 -6.81 -15.11
C GLU A 160 16.64 -5.80 -15.89
N LEU A 161 16.46 -4.50 -15.65
CA LEU A 161 17.30 -3.45 -16.24
C LEU A 161 18.76 -3.61 -15.82
N ASP A 162 19.02 -3.87 -14.53
CA ASP A 162 20.36 -4.14 -14.01
C ASP A 162 21.02 -5.32 -14.73
N ARG A 163 20.29 -6.44 -14.85
CA ARG A 163 20.78 -7.65 -15.51
C ARG A 163 21.11 -7.39 -16.99
N LEU A 164 20.16 -6.83 -17.73
CA LEU A 164 20.32 -6.54 -19.17
C LEU A 164 21.45 -5.54 -19.43
N THR A 165 21.58 -4.52 -18.57
CA THR A 165 22.65 -3.53 -18.67
C THR A 165 24.01 -4.17 -18.42
N LYS A 166 24.14 -4.99 -17.37
CA LYS A 166 25.38 -5.74 -17.08
C LYS A 166 25.79 -6.64 -18.25
N GLU A 167 24.84 -7.40 -18.80
CA GLU A 167 25.07 -8.26 -19.96
C GLU A 167 25.54 -7.44 -21.18
N ALA A 168 24.89 -6.31 -21.47
CA ALA A 168 25.25 -5.45 -22.60
C ALA A 168 26.62 -4.77 -22.43
N LEU A 169 26.95 -4.29 -21.23
CA LEU A 169 28.26 -3.70 -20.94
C LEU A 169 29.38 -4.74 -21.01
N ALA A 170 29.16 -5.94 -20.45
CA ALA A 170 30.11 -7.04 -20.52
C ALA A 170 30.34 -7.51 -21.96
N ALA A 171 29.28 -7.64 -22.76
CA ALA A 171 29.37 -7.99 -24.18
C ALA A 171 30.13 -6.95 -25.01
N SER A 172 30.12 -5.70 -24.56
CA SER A 172 30.88 -4.61 -25.18
C SER A 172 32.36 -4.56 -24.76
N GLY A 173 32.81 -5.51 -23.93
CA GLY A 173 34.21 -5.64 -23.50
C GLY A 173 34.64 -4.68 -22.39
N TRP A 174 33.70 -4.02 -21.70
CA TRP A 174 34.05 -3.13 -20.60
C TRP A 174 34.41 -3.90 -19.32
N PRO A 175 35.49 -3.53 -18.62
CA PRO A 175 35.70 -3.97 -17.26
C PRO A 175 34.57 -3.40 -16.37
N LEU A 176 33.93 -4.26 -15.58
CA LEU A 176 32.83 -3.88 -14.69
C LEU A 176 33.30 -3.96 -13.24
N ALA A 177 32.88 -3.02 -12.41
CA ALA A 177 33.00 -3.17 -10.97
C ALA A 177 32.10 -4.31 -10.46
N ASP A 178 32.48 -4.92 -9.33
CA ASP A 178 31.70 -5.99 -8.67
C ASP A 178 30.24 -5.57 -8.41
N ARG A 179 30.05 -4.29 -8.09
CA ARG A 179 28.75 -3.67 -7.84
C ARG A 179 28.60 -2.43 -8.69
N LEU A 180 27.78 -2.53 -9.73
CA LEU A 180 27.36 -1.37 -10.50
C LEU A 180 26.32 -0.57 -9.72
N LEU A 181 26.50 0.75 -9.67
CA LEU A 181 25.54 1.70 -9.13
C LEU A 181 24.51 2.12 -10.18
N PRO A 182 23.23 1.70 -10.09
CA PRO A 182 22.18 2.17 -10.99
C PRO A 182 21.66 3.54 -10.53
N VAL A 183 21.68 4.54 -11.41
CA VAL A 183 21.18 5.89 -11.11
C VAL A 183 20.09 6.28 -12.09
N ALA A 184 18.89 6.55 -11.59
CA ALA A 184 17.78 7.11 -12.34
C ALA A 184 17.89 8.64 -12.37
N LEU A 185 18.05 9.22 -13.56
CA LEU A 185 18.27 10.66 -13.69
C LEU A 185 16.99 11.47 -13.50
N TYR A 186 17.09 12.61 -12.79
CA TYR A 186 16.04 13.62 -12.77
C TYR A 186 16.08 14.50 -14.02
N SER A 187 15.59 13.97 -15.15
CA SER A 187 15.65 14.64 -16.47
C SER A 187 14.93 16.00 -16.54
N LYS A 188 13.98 16.26 -15.64
CA LYS A 188 13.27 17.55 -15.53
C LYS A 188 13.67 18.36 -14.29
N GLY A 189 14.81 18.02 -13.69
CA GLY A 189 15.30 18.60 -12.45
C GLY A 189 14.73 17.94 -11.20
N ARG A 190 15.47 18.13 -10.10
CA ARG A 190 15.19 17.55 -8.78
C ARG A 190 13.77 17.79 -8.28
N LEU A 191 13.29 19.03 -8.34
CA LEU A 191 11.96 19.39 -7.81
C LEU A 191 10.85 18.60 -8.51
N VAL A 192 10.93 18.44 -9.83
CA VAL A 192 9.96 17.66 -10.60
C VAL A 192 10.10 16.16 -10.28
N GLY A 193 11.33 15.66 -10.15
CA GLY A 193 11.59 14.26 -9.77
C GLY A 193 11.00 13.88 -8.41
N LEU A 194 11.15 14.77 -7.41
CA LEU A 194 10.67 14.54 -6.04
C LEU A 194 9.17 14.85 -5.85
N THR A 195 8.55 15.64 -6.73
CA THR A 195 7.11 15.94 -6.64
C THR A 195 6.26 15.02 -7.51
N ALA A 196 6.83 14.41 -8.54
CA ALA A 196 6.11 13.49 -9.40
C ALA A 196 5.60 12.28 -8.58
N PRO A 197 4.29 11.97 -8.63
CA PRO A 197 3.78 10.75 -8.04
C PRO A 197 4.42 9.57 -8.75
N ARG A 198 4.99 8.62 -8.00
CA ARG A 198 5.49 7.36 -8.58
C ARG A 198 4.34 6.38 -8.71
N PRO A 199 3.83 6.12 -9.93
CA PRO A 199 2.75 5.16 -10.09
C PRO A 199 3.30 3.75 -9.88
N SER A 200 3.05 3.16 -8.71
CA SER A 200 3.21 1.71 -8.55
C SER A 200 2.17 1.01 -9.44
N GLY A 201 2.64 0.23 -10.41
CA GLY A 201 1.76 -0.49 -11.35
C GLY A 201 0.77 -1.44 -10.66
N MET A 202 1.09 -1.90 -9.44
CA MET A 202 0.25 -2.76 -8.63
C MET A 202 -0.76 -2.00 -7.75
N ARG A 203 -0.59 -0.69 -7.58
CA ARG A 203 -1.42 0.10 -6.67
C ARG A 203 -2.87 0.17 -7.11
N LEU A 204 -3.13 0.53 -8.36
CA LEU A 204 -4.49 0.63 -8.89
C LEU A 204 -5.26 -0.70 -8.85
N PRO A 205 -4.71 -1.85 -9.29
CA PRO A 205 -5.43 -3.12 -9.20
C PRO A 205 -5.66 -3.56 -7.74
N LEU A 206 -4.73 -3.29 -6.81
CA LEU A 206 -4.93 -3.61 -5.39
C LEU A 206 -6.01 -2.75 -4.73
N ILE A 207 -6.05 -1.45 -5.03
CA ILE A 207 -7.12 -0.57 -4.58
C ILE A 207 -8.47 -1.04 -5.13
N LEU A 208 -8.53 -1.34 -6.43
CA LEU A 208 -9.76 -1.80 -7.08
C LEU A 208 -10.23 -3.14 -6.50
N LEU A 209 -9.32 -4.08 -6.28
CA LEU A 209 -9.60 -5.35 -5.62
C LEU A 209 -10.17 -5.11 -4.21
N ALA A 210 -9.55 -4.23 -3.42
CA ALA A 210 -10.02 -3.92 -2.07
C ALA A 210 -11.42 -3.27 -2.05
N VAL A 211 -11.71 -2.40 -3.02
CA VAL A 211 -13.04 -1.80 -3.18
C VAL A 211 -14.07 -2.86 -3.57
N VAL A 212 -13.75 -3.74 -4.53
CA VAL A 212 -14.65 -4.79 -4.99
C VAL A 212 -14.95 -5.79 -3.87
N THR A 213 -13.95 -6.23 -3.12
CA THR A 213 -14.16 -7.15 -1.98
C THR A 213 -14.97 -6.50 -0.86
N ALA A 214 -14.74 -5.21 -0.58
CA ALA A 214 -15.53 -4.47 0.39
C ALA A 214 -17.01 -4.34 -0.03
N LEU A 215 -17.28 -4.03 -1.30
CA LEU A 215 -18.63 -3.93 -1.85
C LEU A 215 -19.37 -5.27 -1.83
N LEU A 216 -18.71 -6.35 -2.28
CA LEU A 216 -19.26 -7.71 -2.24
C LEU A 216 -19.54 -8.14 -0.80
N GLY A 217 -18.61 -7.86 0.12
CA GLY A 217 -18.80 -8.12 1.54
C GLY A 217 -19.99 -7.39 2.12
N GLY A 218 -20.14 -6.09 1.83
CA GLY A 218 -21.29 -5.30 2.26
C GLY A 218 -22.63 -5.79 1.68
N LEU A 219 -22.66 -6.18 0.40
CA LEU A 219 -23.87 -6.65 -0.26
C LEU A 219 -24.33 -8.01 0.27
N LEU A 220 -23.39 -8.93 0.48
CA LEU A 220 -23.67 -10.24 1.10
C LEU A 220 -24.12 -10.09 2.55
N SER A 221 -23.48 -9.21 3.32
CA SER A 221 -23.89 -8.88 4.70
C SER A 221 -25.33 -8.37 4.76
N ARG A 222 -25.70 -7.45 3.85
CA ARG A 222 -27.08 -6.93 3.75
C ARG A 222 -28.09 -8.00 3.36
N ARG A 223 -27.75 -8.91 2.45
CA ARG A 223 -28.62 -10.04 2.08
C ARG A 223 -28.84 -10.99 3.25
N CYS A 224 -27.77 -11.40 3.93
CA CYS A 224 -27.87 -12.23 5.13
C CYS A 224 -28.72 -11.54 6.22
N ALA A 225 -28.48 -10.27 6.51
CA ALA A 225 -29.25 -9.53 7.50
C ALA A 225 -30.76 -9.46 7.15
N ARG A 226 -31.10 -9.27 5.86
CA ARG A 226 -32.49 -9.31 5.39
C ARG A 226 -33.11 -10.68 5.57
N GLU A 227 -32.41 -11.76 5.23
CA GLU A 227 -32.90 -13.12 5.45
C GLU A 227 -33.14 -13.42 6.93
N PHE A 228 -32.26 -12.96 7.83
CA PHE A 228 -32.47 -13.09 9.27
C PHE A 228 -33.62 -12.23 9.80
N ALA A 229 -33.84 -11.03 9.25
CA ALA A 229 -34.96 -10.17 9.65
C ALA A 229 -36.32 -10.67 9.12
N LEU A 230 -36.34 -11.28 7.94
CA LEU A 230 -37.54 -11.81 7.31
C LEU A 230 -37.89 -13.22 7.76
N ARG A 231 -36.98 -13.94 8.43
CA ARG A 231 -37.37 -15.16 9.15
C ARG A 231 -38.35 -14.70 10.22
N PRO A 232 -39.66 -15.00 10.09
CA PRO A 232 -40.55 -14.76 11.21
C PRO A 232 -39.87 -15.47 12.37
N LEU A 233 -39.69 -14.75 13.47
CA LEU A 233 -39.57 -15.39 14.77
C LEU A 233 -40.83 -16.24 14.81
N VAL A 234 -40.73 -17.50 14.39
CA VAL A 234 -41.72 -18.52 14.69
C VAL A 234 -41.78 -18.35 16.18
N PRO A 235 -42.87 -17.76 16.74
CA PRO A 235 -43.01 -17.75 18.18
C PRO A 235 -42.79 -19.21 18.50
N SER A 236 -41.78 -19.52 19.34
CA SER A 236 -41.61 -20.87 19.84
C SER A 236 -42.97 -21.23 20.39
N GLY A 237 -43.75 -21.92 19.56
CA GLY A 237 -45.15 -22.14 19.78
C GLY A 237 -45.20 -22.89 21.09
N ALA A 238 -46.20 -22.64 21.91
CA ALA A 238 -47.43 -23.40 21.69
C ALA A 238 -47.20 -24.93 21.70
N GLY A 239 -46.14 -25.39 22.38
CA GLY A 239 -45.91 -26.72 22.94
C GLY A 239 -45.68 -26.63 24.46
N GLY A 240 -45.84 -25.44 25.05
CA GLY A 240 -46.24 -25.30 26.45
C GLY A 240 -47.67 -25.79 26.59
N GLY A 241 -47.89 -27.09 26.40
CA GLY A 241 -48.82 -27.78 27.27
C GLY A 241 -48.47 -27.31 28.67
N ARG A 242 -49.49 -26.86 29.41
CA ARG A 242 -49.35 -26.53 30.82
C ARG A 242 -48.73 -27.75 31.50
N LEU A 243 -47.40 -27.78 31.63
CA LEU A 243 -46.78 -28.38 32.78
C LEU A 243 -47.34 -27.54 33.91
N ARG A 244 -48.47 -28.01 34.47
CA ARG A 244 -48.74 -27.81 35.89
C ARG A 244 -47.36 -27.97 36.54
N PRO A 245 -46.85 -26.96 37.25
CA PRO A 245 -45.91 -27.28 38.29
C PRO A 245 -46.68 -28.30 39.13
N ASP A 246 -46.29 -29.56 39.06
CA ASP A 246 -46.66 -30.48 40.12
C ASP A 246 -46.17 -29.79 41.38
N LEU A 247 -47.12 -29.21 42.10
CA LEU A 247 -46.86 -28.67 43.41
C LEU A 247 -46.15 -29.77 44.18
N PRO A 248 -45.04 -29.45 44.85
CA PRO A 248 -44.29 -30.44 45.60
C PRO A 248 -45.25 -31.20 46.51
N SER A 249 -45.28 -32.53 46.33
CA SER A 249 -46.02 -33.45 47.18
C SER A 249 -45.75 -33.11 48.64
N VAL A 250 -46.83 -32.88 49.39
CA VAL A 250 -46.82 -32.66 50.84
C VAL A 250 -45.77 -33.58 51.50
N PRO A 251 -44.85 -33.07 52.33
CA PRO A 251 -43.80 -33.88 52.91
C PRO A 251 -44.42 -35.00 53.75
N ALA A 252 -44.09 -36.25 53.42
CA ALA A 252 -44.68 -37.47 53.99
C ALA A 252 -44.20 -37.81 55.42
N THR A 253 -43.46 -36.91 56.09
CA THR A 253 -42.93 -37.16 57.43
C THR A 253 -43.30 -36.03 58.40
N ASP A 254 -43.71 -36.40 59.61
CA ASP A 254 -44.08 -35.46 60.69
C ASP A 254 -42.93 -34.51 61.06
N LYS A 255 -41.69 -34.95 60.87
CA LYS A 255 -40.49 -34.13 61.11
C LYS A 255 -40.34 -32.99 60.08
N GLY A 256 -40.82 -33.18 58.85
CA GLY A 256 -40.82 -32.16 57.80
C GLY A 256 -41.92 -31.11 58.01
N ARG A 257 -43.09 -31.51 58.52
CA ARG A 257 -44.19 -30.59 58.85
C ARG A 257 -43.86 -29.63 60.00
N ARG A 258 -43.06 -30.04 60.99
CA ARG A 258 -42.74 -29.22 62.17
C ARG A 258 -41.59 -28.21 61.96
N ARG A 259 -40.79 -28.34 60.90
CA ARG A 259 -39.64 -27.43 60.64
C ARG A 259 -39.94 -26.31 59.65
N LEU A 260 -41.08 -26.36 58.97
CA LEU A 260 -41.53 -25.28 58.11
C LEU A 260 -42.49 -24.41 58.93
N ALA A 261 -41.95 -23.42 59.64
CA ALA A 261 -42.77 -22.34 60.16
C ALA A 261 -43.49 -21.70 58.96
N PRO A 262 -44.80 -21.38 59.05
CA PRO A 262 -45.50 -20.69 57.98
C PRO A 262 -44.76 -19.37 57.72
N LEU A 263 -44.09 -19.27 56.58
CA LEU A 263 -43.53 -18.01 56.13
C LEU A 263 -44.71 -17.04 56.00
N ALA A 264 -44.61 -15.88 56.65
CA ALA A 264 -45.58 -14.81 56.50
C ALA A 264 -45.84 -14.55 55.01
N PRO A 265 -47.08 -14.21 54.60
CA PRO A 265 -47.42 -14.00 53.20
C PRO A 265 -46.45 -12.99 52.59
N GLN A 266 -45.56 -13.48 51.72
CA GLN A 266 -44.67 -12.62 50.97
C GLN A 266 -45.54 -11.90 49.94
N GLN A 267 -45.51 -10.57 49.95
CA GLN A 267 -46.11 -9.77 48.89
C GLN A 267 -45.50 -10.21 47.56
N ASP A 268 -46.33 -10.75 46.68
CA ASP A 268 -45.96 -11.04 45.30
C ASP A 268 -45.44 -9.75 44.67
N VAL A 269 -44.13 -9.68 44.45
CA VAL A 269 -43.49 -8.62 43.66
C VAL A 269 -43.83 -8.87 42.19
N THR A 270 -45.10 -8.64 41.84
CA THR A 270 -45.62 -8.68 40.46
C THR A 270 -45.40 -7.37 39.72
N ALA A 271 -44.72 -6.39 40.33
CA ALA A 271 -44.26 -5.19 39.63
C ALA A 271 -43.07 -5.57 38.72
N ARG A 272 -43.38 -6.14 37.56
CA ARG A 272 -42.45 -6.27 36.44
C ARG A 272 -41.99 -4.84 36.10
N PRO A 273 -40.72 -4.46 36.33
CA PRO A 273 -40.26 -3.14 35.95
C PRO A 273 -40.45 -3.03 34.44
N THR A 274 -41.28 -2.08 34.00
CA THR A 274 -41.33 -1.61 32.62
C THR A 274 -39.93 -1.19 32.24
N ARG A 275 -39.18 -2.12 31.62
CA ARG A 275 -37.91 -1.80 30.98
C ARG A 275 -38.22 -0.67 29.99
N PRO A 276 -37.63 0.53 30.14
CA PRO A 276 -37.78 1.56 29.11
C PRO A 276 -37.32 0.94 27.80
N ALA A 277 -38.12 1.12 26.75
CA ALA A 277 -37.82 0.65 25.41
C ALA A 277 -36.37 1.04 25.09
N ARG A 278 -35.49 0.05 25.00
CA ARG A 278 -34.12 0.24 24.54
C ARG A 278 -34.26 0.77 23.11
N GLN A 279 -34.16 2.09 22.94
CA GLN A 279 -34.00 2.70 21.64
C GLN A 279 -32.73 2.10 21.05
N MET A 280 -32.92 1.16 20.13
CA MET A 280 -31.87 0.57 19.33
C MET A 280 -31.42 1.69 18.38
N PHE A 281 -30.50 2.53 18.84
CA PHE A 281 -29.87 3.51 17.99
C PHE A 281 -29.13 2.76 16.87
N PRO A 282 -29.47 2.98 15.58
CA PRO A 282 -28.74 2.35 14.49
C PRO A 282 -27.33 2.95 14.45
N VAL A 283 -26.37 2.22 15.01
CA VAL A 283 -24.93 2.57 15.08
C VAL A 283 -24.36 2.88 13.68
N THR A 284 -24.98 2.41 12.61
CA THR A 284 -24.57 2.70 11.23
C THR A 284 -24.93 4.11 10.73
N SER A 285 -25.84 4.83 11.38
CA SER A 285 -26.25 6.18 10.97
C SER A 285 -25.26 7.26 11.45
N GLN A 286 -24.76 7.15 12.69
CA GLN A 286 -23.88 8.16 13.27
C GLN A 286 -22.49 8.21 12.64
N CYS A 287 -21.94 7.07 12.17
CA CYS A 287 -20.65 7.08 11.46
C CYS A 287 -20.74 7.78 10.10
N VAL A 288 -21.86 7.66 9.37
CA VAL A 288 -22.04 8.31 8.06
C VAL A 288 -22.24 9.82 8.23
N ALA A 289 -23.01 10.23 9.25
CA ALA A 289 -23.22 11.65 9.56
C ALA A 289 -21.94 12.38 9.97
N TRP A 290 -20.95 11.67 10.55
CA TRP A 290 -19.67 12.27 10.93
C TRP A 290 -18.67 12.37 9.76
N LEU A 291 -18.73 11.46 8.79
CA LEU A 291 -17.80 11.40 7.65
C LEU A 291 -18.08 12.45 6.56
N VAL A 292 -19.35 12.76 6.28
CA VAL A 292 -19.73 13.69 5.21
C VAL A 292 -19.17 15.12 5.41
N PRO A 293 -19.23 15.73 6.61
CA PRO A 293 -18.67 17.07 6.83
C PRO A 293 -17.14 17.13 6.70
N GLN A 294 -16.43 16.05 7.07
CA GLN A 294 -14.97 15.97 6.98
C GLN A 294 -14.51 15.93 5.51
N MET A 295 -15.20 15.16 4.65
CA MET A 295 -14.88 15.10 3.22
C MET A 295 -15.16 16.42 2.50
N GLN A 296 -16.22 17.15 2.87
CA GLN A 296 -16.52 18.47 2.30
C GLN A 296 -15.46 19.53 2.67
N ARG A 297 -14.91 19.49 3.90
CA ARG A 297 -13.79 20.38 4.30
C ARG A 297 -12.51 20.10 3.54
N LEU A 298 -12.19 18.82 3.28
CA LEU A 298 -11.04 18.42 2.49
C LEU A 298 -11.16 18.86 1.03
N ALA A 299 -12.33 18.67 0.41
CA ALA A 299 -12.58 19.14 -0.95
C ALA A 299 -12.49 20.68 -1.09
N GLY A 300 -12.93 21.41 -0.06
CA GLY A 300 -12.80 22.87 -0.01
C GLY A 300 -11.36 23.37 0.09
N ARG A 301 -10.48 22.68 0.83
CA ARG A 301 -9.06 23.05 0.93
C ARG A 301 -8.31 22.85 -0.38
N ILE A 302 -8.59 21.77 -1.10
CA ILE A 302 -7.93 21.47 -2.38
C ILE A 302 -8.23 22.54 -3.43
N ARG A 303 -9.43 23.14 -3.42
CA ARG A 303 -9.77 24.26 -4.32
C ARG A 303 -9.06 25.57 -4.01
N ARG A 304 -8.64 25.81 -2.76
CA ARG A 304 -8.01 27.09 -2.37
C ARG A 304 -6.49 27.11 -2.57
N THR A 305 -5.85 25.96 -2.74
CA THR A 305 -4.41 25.86 -2.97
C THR A 305 -4.03 25.77 -4.45
N GLY A 306 -5.03 25.84 -5.35
CA GLY A 306 -4.85 25.75 -6.80
C GLY A 306 -5.19 27.03 -7.58
N SER A 307 -5.35 28.16 -6.88
CA SER A 307 -5.48 29.52 -7.44
C SER A 307 -4.32 30.36 -6.93
#